data_AF-A0A109DA13-F1
#
_entry.id   AF-A0A109DA13-F1
#
_cell.length_a   1.000
_cell.length_b   1.000
_cell.length_c   1.000
_cell.angle_alpha   90.00
_cell.angle_beta   90.00
_cell.angle_gamma   90.00
#
_symmetry.space_group_name_H-M   'P 1'
#
loop_
_entity.id
_entity.type
_entity.pdbx_description
1 polymer ?
#
loop_
_entity_poly.entity_id
_entity_poly.type
_entity_poly.pdbx_seq_one_letter_code
_entity_poly.pdbx_strand_id
1 'polypeptide(L)'
;MGNYLDIWFTVTALVFIVSLLSAMFVGVWHKNGKASILLIGVAFISIVLFFSQKYQIRWLLSEELSASSFVIEAHEEFEASKLLDSLKNKKYVKMNRTAPLSKSKVRIVTNTGEVELLIAQDSKNKELFWIYYPKYRFSRLNPIGKVRIH
;
A
#
# COMPACT_ATOMS: atom_id res chain seq x y z
N MET A 1 0.84 18.69 0.17
CA MET A 1 1.86 17.63 0.41
C MET A 1 1.43 16.22 -0.05
N GLY A 2 0.42 16.06 -0.92
CA GLY A 2 -0.16 14.73 -1.22
C GLY A 2 0.68 13.80 -2.11
N ASN A 3 1.54 14.35 -2.97
CA ASN A 3 2.19 13.56 -4.03
C ASN A 3 3.61 13.07 -3.67
N TYR A 4 4.13 13.37 -2.48
CA TYR A 4 5.52 13.03 -2.12
C TYR A 4 5.78 11.52 -2.18
N LEU A 5 4.85 10.70 -1.65
CA LEU A 5 5.00 9.24 -1.71
C LEU A 5 4.94 8.71 -3.13
N ASP A 6 4.04 9.21 -3.97
CA ASP A 6 3.97 8.79 -5.37
C ASP A 6 5.27 9.16 -6.13
N ILE A 7 5.82 10.34 -5.87
CA ILE A 7 7.13 10.76 -6.42
C ILE A 7 8.23 9.81 -5.91
N TRP A 8 8.30 9.59 -4.61
CA TRP A 8 9.35 8.75 -4.01
C TRP A 8 9.26 7.28 -4.46
N PHE A 9 8.06 6.73 -4.61
CA PHE A 9 7.84 5.40 -5.20
C PHE A 9 8.29 5.34 -6.67
N THR A 10 8.01 6.39 -7.44
CA THR A 10 8.43 6.49 -8.85
C THR A 10 9.95 6.57 -8.97
N VAL A 11 10.60 7.40 -8.14
CA VAL A 11 12.06 7.52 -8.08
C VAL A 11 12.69 6.18 -7.70
N THR A 12 12.16 5.49 -6.69
CA THR A 12 12.66 4.17 -6.27
C THR A 12 12.60 3.14 -7.41
N ALA A 13 11.50 3.13 -8.17
CA ALA A 13 11.36 2.25 -9.34
C ALA A 13 12.34 2.61 -10.47
N LEU A 14 12.57 3.90 -10.73
CA LEU A 14 13.55 4.34 -11.73
C LEU A 14 14.99 3.97 -11.33
N VAL A 15 15.36 4.17 -10.06
CA VAL A 15 16.68 3.79 -9.54
C VAL A 15 16.89 2.28 -9.66
N PHE A 16 15.87 1.47 -9.40
CA PHE A 16 15.92 0.03 -9.64
C PHE A 16 16.21 -0.31 -11.11
N ILE A 17 15.46 0.28 -12.05
CA ILE A 17 15.63 0.01 -13.49
C ILE A 17 17.03 0.43 -13.95
N VAL A 18 17.48 1.64 -13.58
CA VAL A 18 18.79 2.16 -13.98
C VAL A 18 19.93 1.34 -13.38
N SER A 19 19.83 0.95 -12.10
CA SER A 19 20.85 0.12 -11.46
C SER A 19 20.94 -1.27 -12.08
N LEU A 20 19.79 -1.89 -12.42
CA LEU A 20 19.76 -3.19 -13.08
C LEU A 20 20.38 -3.14 -14.49
N LEU A 21 19.98 -2.15 -15.31
CA LEU A 21 20.54 -1.98 -16.66
C LEU A 21 22.05 -1.69 -16.62
N SER A 22 22.47 -0.85 -15.68
CA SER A 22 23.89 -0.55 -15.47
C SER A 22 24.67 -1.78 -15.01
N ALA A 23 24.12 -2.59 -14.11
CA ALA A 23 24.77 -3.81 -13.65
C ALA A 23 24.96 -4.82 -14.79
N MET A 24 23.95 -4.97 -15.66
CA MET A 24 24.02 -5.81 -16.86
C MET A 24 25.09 -5.29 -17.83
N PHE A 25 25.08 -3.99 -18.13
CA PHE A 25 26.04 -3.37 -19.05
C PHE A 25 27.49 -3.53 -18.54
N VAL A 26 27.73 -3.18 -17.28
CA VAL A 26 29.07 -3.28 -16.66
C VAL A 26 29.55 -4.72 -16.56
N GLY A 27 28.65 -5.66 -16.21
CA GLY A 27 28.96 -7.08 -16.09
C GLY A 27 29.31 -7.74 -17.42
N VAL A 28 28.62 -7.37 -18.51
CA VAL A 28 28.86 -7.92 -19.85
C VAL A 28 30.06 -7.26 -20.52
N TRP A 29 30.19 -5.92 -20.45
CA TRP A 29 31.12 -5.18 -21.29
C TRP A 29 32.46 -4.83 -20.63
N HIS A 30 32.45 -4.49 -19.35
CA HIS A 30 33.64 -4.00 -18.64
C HIS A 30 34.22 -5.01 -17.63
N LYS A 31 33.49 -6.10 -17.34
CA LYS A 31 33.87 -7.15 -16.37
C LYS A 31 34.36 -6.60 -15.01
N ASN A 32 33.87 -5.43 -14.61
CA ASN A 32 34.26 -4.80 -13.35
C ASN A 32 33.37 -5.32 -12.21
N GLY A 33 33.78 -6.43 -11.61
CA GLY A 33 33.00 -7.12 -10.57
C GLY A 33 32.63 -6.24 -9.38
N LYS A 34 33.50 -5.30 -8.96
CA LYS A 34 33.21 -4.41 -7.82
C LYS A 34 32.04 -3.45 -8.13
N ALA A 35 32.03 -2.87 -9.32
CA ALA A 35 30.96 -1.98 -9.76
C ALA A 35 29.63 -2.74 -9.95
N SER A 36 29.67 -3.95 -10.52
CA SER A 36 28.49 -4.80 -10.65
C SER A 36 27.89 -5.16 -9.29
N ILE A 37 28.71 -5.54 -8.30
CA ILE A 37 28.23 -5.86 -6.94
C ILE A 37 27.53 -4.66 -6.30
N LEU A 38 28.11 -3.46 -6.43
CA LEU A 38 27.51 -2.23 -5.88
C LEU A 38 26.14 -1.95 -6.51
N LEU A 39 26.04 -2.04 -7.85
CA LEU A 39 24.79 -1.79 -8.56
C LEU A 39 23.71 -2.83 -8.23
N ILE A 40 24.09 -4.10 -8.06
CA ILE A 40 23.18 -5.15 -7.57
C ILE A 40 22.71 -4.83 -6.15
N GLY A 41 23.60 -4.34 -5.28
CA GLY A 41 23.26 -3.89 -3.94
C GLY A 41 22.22 -2.75 -3.95
N VAL A 42 22.41 -1.75 -4.81
CA VAL A 42 21.44 -0.66 -5.00
C VAL A 42 20.09 -1.21 -5.48
N ALA A 43 20.09 -2.08 -6.48
CA ALA A 43 18.87 -2.71 -6.98
C ALA A 43 18.14 -3.50 -5.88
N PHE A 44 18.88 -4.23 -5.04
CA PHE A 44 18.32 -4.96 -3.91
C PHE A 44 17.68 -4.03 -2.87
N ILE A 45 18.33 -2.93 -2.52
CA ILE A 45 17.77 -1.92 -1.62
C ILE A 45 16.50 -1.32 -2.22
N SER A 46 16.49 -0.98 -3.51
CA SER A 46 15.30 -0.47 -4.19
C SER A 46 14.13 -1.46 -4.15
N ILE A 47 14.39 -2.77 -4.27
CA ILE A 47 13.36 -3.80 -4.11
C ILE A 47 12.77 -3.79 -2.69
N VAL A 48 13.63 -3.75 -1.66
CA VAL A 48 13.17 -3.71 -0.26
C VAL A 48 12.28 -2.49 -0.01
N LEU A 49 12.69 -1.31 -0.51
CA LEU A 49 11.89 -0.08 -0.42
C LEU A 49 10.58 -0.17 -1.23
N PHE A 50 10.59 -0.85 -2.38
CA PHE A 50 9.36 -1.06 -3.15
C PHE A 50 8.35 -1.96 -2.43
N PHE A 51 8.82 -2.96 -1.66
CA PHE A 51 7.92 -3.79 -0.86
C PHE A 51 7.44 -3.12 0.43
N SER A 52 8.18 -2.13 0.95
CA SER A 52 7.79 -1.40 2.16
C SER A 52 6.66 -0.37 1.92
N GLN A 53 6.34 -0.04 0.67
CA GLN A 53 5.30 0.93 0.29
C GLN A 53 3.96 0.65 0.97
N LYS A 54 3.51 -0.61 1.00
CA LYS A 54 2.27 -1.01 1.67
C LYS A 54 2.28 -0.64 3.15
N TYR A 55 3.40 -0.85 3.84
CA TYR A 55 3.53 -0.57 5.26
C TYR A 55 3.49 0.93 5.55
N GLN A 56 4.14 1.74 4.72
CA GLN A 56 4.10 3.20 4.87
C GLN A 56 2.72 3.77 4.61
N ILE A 57 2.02 3.29 3.59
CA ILE A 57 0.63 3.71 3.31
C ILE A 57 -0.29 3.35 4.49
N ARG A 58 -0.15 2.14 5.06
CA ARG A 58 -0.90 1.74 6.27
C ARG A 58 -0.61 2.63 7.47
N TRP A 59 0.64 3.02 7.65
CA TRP A 59 1.07 3.86 8.76
C TRP A 59 0.48 5.26 8.65
N LEU A 60 0.56 5.86 7.47
CA LEU A 60 -0.03 7.19 7.20
C LEU A 60 -1.55 7.19 7.33
N LEU A 61 -2.22 6.17 6.80
CA LEU A 61 -3.67 6.03 6.98
C LEU A 61 -4.03 5.92 8.48
N SER A 62 -3.24 5.19 9.26
CA SER A 62 -3.43 5.04 10.70
C SER A 62 -3.23 6.37 11.46
N GLU A 63 -2.31 7.23 11.02
CA GLU A 63 -2.12 8.58 11.60
C GLU A 63 -3.22 9.56 11.20
N GLU A 64 -3.73 9.47 9.97
CA GLU A 64 -4.81 10.33 9.48
C GLU A 64 -6.14 10.03 10.19
N LEU A 65 -6.30 8.80 10.72
CA LEU A 65 -7.48 8.39 11.48
C LEU A 65 -7.38 8.76 12.96
N SER A 66 -8.28 9.63 13.40
CA SER A 66 -8.44 10.05 14.81
C SER A 66 -9.48 9.20 15.56
N ALA A 67 -9.56 9.36 16.89
CA ALA A 67 -10.63 8.73 17.67
C ALA A 67 -12.04 9.28 17.35
N SER A 68 -12.12 10.52 16.84
CA SER A 68 -13.34 11.19 16.40
C SER A 68 -13.68 10.93 14.94
N SER A 69 -12.90 10.11 14.23
CA SER A 69 -13.19 9.78 12.84
C SER A 69 -14.44 8.89 12.75
N PHE A 70 -15.29 9.13 11.75
CA PHE A 70 -16.51 8.36 11.53
C PHE A 70 -16.77 8.15 10.03
N VAL A 71 -17.45 7.04 9.71
CA VAL A 71 -17.83 6.70 8.34
C VAL A 71 -19.11 7.45 7.99
N ILE A 72 -19.11 8.16 6.85
CA ILE A 72 -20.27 8.94 6.36
C ILE A 72 -20.98 8.20 5.23
N GLU A 73 -20.23 7.43 4.44
CA GLU A 73 -20.77 6.72 3.29
C GLU A 73 -20.14 5.33 3.24
N ALA A 74 -20.97 4.30 3.22
CA ALA A 74 -20.57 2.91 3.02
C ALA A 74 -21.69 2.19 2.25
N HIS A 75 -21.31 1.55 1.14
CA HIS A 75 -22.26 0.78 0.33
C HIS A 75 -22.34 -0.69 0.75
N GLU A 76 -21.35 -1.19 1.48
CA GLU A 76 -21.38 -2.52 2.08
C GLU A 76 -21.91 -2.43 3.51
N GLU A 77 -22.73 -3.42 3.89
CA GLU A 77 -23.19 -3.58 5.26
C GLU A 77 -22.07 -4.18 6.12
N PHE A 78 -21.40 -3.34 6.92
CA PHE A 78 -20.40 -3.76 7.90
C PHE A 78 -20.37 -2.80 9.10
N GLU A 79 -19.83 -3.25 10.24
CA GLU A 79 -19.65 -2.41 11.42
C GLU A 79 -18.57 -1.34 11.19
N ALA A 80 -18.98 -0.10 10.91
CA ALA A 80 -18.08 1.04 10.67
C ALA A 80 -17.06 1.27 11.79
N SER A 81 -17.47 1.09 13.05
CA SER A 81 -16.60 1.25 14.23
C SER A 81 -15.44 0.25 14.23
N LYS A 82 -15.68 -1.00 13.80
CA LYS A 82 -14.68 -2.06 13.71
C LYS A 82 -13.70 -1.85 12.57
N LEU A 83 -14.19 -1.31 11.44
CA LEU A 83 -13.33 -0.87 10.35
C LEU A 83 -12.33 0.18 10.84
N LEU A 84 -12.84 1.24 11.48
CA LEU A 84 -12.03 2.34 11.99
C LEU A 84 -11.02 1.87 13.03
N ASP A 85 -11.44 1.04 13.99
CA ASP A 85 -10.54 0.43 14.98
C ASP A 85 -9.43 -0.39 14.30
N SER A 86 -9.79 -1.20 13.31
CA SER A 86 -8.83 -2.05 12.59
C SER A 86 -7.81 -1.23 11.80
N LEU A 87 -8.25 -0.19 11.10
CA LEU A 87 -7.37 0.69 10.33
C LEU A 87 -6.46 1.52 11.23
N LYS A 88 -7.02 2.15 12.26
CA LYS A 88 -6.29 2.98 13.24
C LYS A 88 -5.23 2.16 13.98
N ASN A 89 -5.57 0.95 14.42
CA ASN A 89 -4.65 0.08 15.15
C ASN A 89 -3.82 -0.84 14.24
N LYS A 90 -3.86 -0.64 12.91
CA LYS A 90 -3.10 -1.42 11.93
C LYS A 90 -3.32 -2.94 12.06
N LYS A 91 -4.53 -3.39 12.42
CA LYS A 91 -4.92 -4.80 12.60
C LYS A 91 -5.12 -5.50 11.24
N TYR A 92 -4.07 -5.53 10.43
CA TYR A 92 -4.10 -6.16 9.12
C TYR A 92 -3.82 -7.66 9.23
N VAL A 93 -4.67 -8.47 8.58
CA VAL A 93 -4.49 -9.92 8.49
C VAL A 93 -3.69 -10.31 7.25
N LYS A 94 -3.07 -11.51 7.30
CA LYS A 94 -2.28 -12.06 6.21
C LYS A 94 -3.16 -12.25 4.96
N MET A 95 -2.61 -11.88 3.79
CA MET A 95 -3.27 -12.15 2.52
C MET A 95 -3.15 -13.63 2.18
N ASN A 96 -4.26 -14.35 2.30
CA ASN A 96 -4.41 -15.71 1.77
C ASN A 96 -4.68 -15.68 0.26
N ARG A 97 -4.53 -16.83 -0.41
CA ARG A 97 -4.87 -17.05 -1.83
C ARG A 97 -6.40 -17.01 -2.03
N THR A 98 -6.96 -15.82 -1.93
CA THR A 98 -8.36 -15.49 -2.19
C THR A 98 -8.41 -14.23 -3.04
N ALA A 99 -9.59 -13.92 -3.59
CA ALA A 99 -9.80 -12.73 -4.41
C ALA A 99 -10.75 -11.74 -3.70
N PRO A 100 -10.61 -10.42 -3.98
CA PRO A 100 -11.65 -9.45 -3.67
C PRO A 100 -12.87 -9.68 -4.57
N LEU A 101 -14.08 -9.45 -4.05
CA LEU A 101 -15.33 -9.47 -4.81
C LEU A 101 -15.51 -8.14 -5.57
N SER A 102 -16.48 -7.33 -5.17
CA SER A 102 -16.71 -5.99 -5.72
C SER A 102 -16.04 -4.93 -4.87
N LYS A 103 -15.46 -3.91 -5.51
CA LYS A 103 -14.97 -2.72 -4.79
C LYS A 103 -16.14 -1.77 -4.51
N SER A 104 -16.29 -1.38 -3.26
CA SER A 104 -17.21 -0.35 -2.79
C SER A 104 -16.43 0.83 -2.23
N LYS A 105 -17.02 2.03 -2.30
CA LYS A 105 -16.43 3.25 -1.75
C LYS A 105 -16.85 3.42 -0.30
N VAL A 106 -15.88 3.84 0.52
CA VAL A 106 -16.11 4.29 1.89
C VAL A 106 -15.50 5.66 2.09
N ARG A 107 -16.30 6.58 2.63
CA ARG A 107 -15.83 7.93 2.99
C ARG A 107 -15.80 8.07 4.50
N ILE A 108 -14.64 8.47 4.99
CA ILE A 108 -14.36 8.66 6.41
C ILE A 108 -14.06 10.14 6.62
N VAL A 109 -14.78 10.78 7.53
CA VAL A 109 -14.36 12.10 8.03
C VAL A 109 -13.33 11.91 9.12
N THR A 110 -12.27 12.68 9.01
CA THR A 110 -11.12 12.75 9.91
C THR A 110 -10.91 14.18 10.38
N ASN A 111 -10.00 14.38 11.33
CA ASN A 111 -9.68 15.74 11.82
C ASN A 111 -9.01 16.60 10.74
N THR A 112 -8.40 15.98 9.72
CA THR A 112 -7.69 16.66 8.63
C THR A 112 -8.54 16.80 7.37
N GLY A 113 -9.81 16.39 7.41
CA GLY A 113 -10.73 16.43 6.27
C GLY A 113 -11.31 15.05 5.96
N GLU A 114 -11.53 14.76 4.67
CA GLU A 114 -12.14 13.52 4.23
C GLU A 114 -11.13 12.55 3.63
N VAL A 115 -11.28 11.28 4.00
CA VAL A 115 -10.49 10.16 3.49
C VAL A 115 -11.43 9.24 2.71
N GLU A 116 -11.15 9.05 1.42
CA GLU A 116 -11.79 8.04 0.59
C GLU A 116 -10.98 6.74 0.62
N LEU A 117 -11.65 5.63 0.90
CA LEU A 117 -11.15 4.27 0.79
C LEU A 117 -11.97 3.49 -0.24
N LEU A 118 -11.33 2.52 -0.89
CA LEU A 118 -12.07 1.44 -1.54
C LEU A 118 -11.91 0.19 -0.69
N ILE A 119 -13.02 -0.48 -0.41
CA ILE A 119 -13.05 -1.76 0.27
C ILE A 119 -13.64 -2.79 -0.66
N ALA A 120 -13.25 -4.05 -0.49
CA ALA A 120 -13.89 -5.16 -1.18
C ALA A 120 -13.96 -6.36 -0.26
N GLN A 121 -15.13 -6.97 -0.14
CA GLN A 121 -15.29 -8.22 0.62
C GLN A 121 -14.44 -9.35 0.03
N ASP A 122 -13.91 -10.22 0.88
CA ASP A 122 -13.17 -11.41 0.48
C ASP A 122 -14.09 -12.52 -0.03
N SER A 123 -13.74 -13.11 -1.17
CA SER A 123 -14.47 -14.21 -1.80
C SER A 123 -14.71 -15.44 -0.93
N LYS A 124 -13.89 -15.71 0.10
CA LYS A 124 -14.04 -16.90 0.95
C LYS A 124 -14.46 -16.59 2.38
N ASN A 125 -14.39 -15.33 2.82
CA ASN A 125 -14.73 -14.96 4.19
C ASN A 125 -15.44 -13.61 4.22
N LYS A 126 -16.70 -13.62 4.65
CA LYS A 126 -17.56 -12.44 4.70
C LYS A 126 -17.10 -11.36 5.69
N GLU A 127 -16.29 -11.73 6.67
CA GLU A 127 -15.75 -10.83 7.69
C GLU A 127 -14.41 -10.22 7.25
N LEU A 128 -13.83 -10.65 6.13
CA LEU A 128 -12.55 -10.13 5.65
C LEU A 128 -12.77 -9.14 4.51
N PHE A 129 -12.15 -7.98 4.64
CA PHE A 129 -12.26 -6.91 3.66
C PHE A 129 -10.87 -6.48 3.20
N TRP A 130 -10.70 -6.42 1.89
CA TRP A 130 -9.52 -5.90 1.21
C TRP A 130 -9.58 -4.38 1.22
N ILE A 131 -8.53 -3.74 1.74
CA ILE A 131 -8.45 -2.28 1.85
C ILE A 131 -7.59 -1.71 0.74
N TYR A 132 -8.08 -0.67 0.09
CA TYR A 132 -7.38 0.13 -0.91
C TYR A 132 -7.47 1.59 -0.51
N TYR A 133 -6.37 2.33 -0.69
CA TYR A 133 -6.32 3.75 -0.38
C TYR A 133 -6.02 4.57 -1.64
N PRO A 134 -7.05 5.01 -2.41
CA PRO A 134 -6.86 5.59 -3.74
C PRO A 134 -6.10 6.92 -3.79
N LYS A 135 -5.77 7.52 -2.64
CA LYS A 135 -4.89 8.71 -2.49
C LYS A 135 -3.55 8.52 -3.21
N TYR A 136 -2.94 7.34 -3.10
CA TYR A 136 -1.67 7.01 -3.76
C TYR A 136 -1.88 6.11 -4.98
N ARG A 137 -1.09 6.33 -6.04
CA ARG A 137 -1.21 5.60 -7.32
C ARG A 137 -1.07 4.09 -7.12
N PHE A 138 -0.12 3.66 -6.29
CA PHE A 138 0.12 2.25 -5.99
C PHE A 138 -1.13 1.55 -5.45
N SER A 139 -1.82 2.18 -4.49
CA SER A 139 -2.93 1.59 -3.74
C SER A 139 -4.30 1.71 -4.40
N ARG A 140 -4.39 2.36 -5.58
CA ARG A 140 -5.60 2.31 -6.43
C ARG A 140 -5.84 0.89 -6.99
N LEU A 141 -4.75 0.26 -7.41
CA LEU A 141 -4.77 -1.07 -8.01
C LEU A 141 -4.42 -2.17 -7.00
N ASN A 142 -3.49 -1.88 -6.09
CA ASN A 142 -2.99 -2.84 -5.12
C ASN A 142 -3.64 -2.65 -3.76
N PRO A 143 -4.15 -3.73 -3.13
CA PRO A 143 -4.66 -3.62 -1.77
C PRO A 143 -3.49 -3.33 -0.82
N ILE A 144 -3.72 -2.39 0.10
CA ILE A 144 -2.76 -2.09 1.17
C ILE A 144 -2.78 -3.21 2.20
N GLY A 145 -3.89 -3.93 2.38
CA GLY A 145 -4.02 -4.99 3.38
C GLY A 145 -5.40 -5.64 3.37
N LYS A 146 -5.60 -6.61 4.26
CA LYS A 146 -6.94 -7.08 4.65
C LYS A 146 -7.19 -6.76 6.10
N VAL A 147 -8.41 -6.46 6.47
CA VAL A 147 -8.83 -6.31 7.87
C VAL A 147 -10.00 -7.25 8.13
N ARG A 148 -10.17 -7.65 9.39
CA ARG A 148 -11.36 -8.37 9.83
C ARG A 148 -12.35 -7.38 10.42
N ILE A 149 -13.57 -7.39 9.90
CA ILE A 149 -14.70 -6.59 10.35
C ILE A 149 -15.76 -7.61 10.76
N HIS A 150 -15.91 -7.80 12.06
CA HIS A 150 -16.96 -8.61 12.66
C HIS A 150 -18.17 -7.73 12.94
#